data_AF-A0AAU7AWK8-F1
#
_entry.id   AF-A0AAU7AWK8-F1
#
_cell.length_a   1.000
_cell.length_b   1.000
_cell.length_c   1.000
_cell.angle_alpha   90.00
_cell.angle_beta   90.00
_cell.angle_gamma   90.00
#
_symmetry.space_group_name_H-M   'P 1'
#
loop_
_entity.id
_entity.type
_entity.pdbx_description
1 polymer ?
#
loop_
_entity_poly.entity_id
_entity_poly.type
_entity_poly.pdbx_seq_one_letter_code
_entity_poly.pdbx_strand_id
1 'polypeptide(L)'
;MLYENIVQRVGRERYERACLVAQAADASYGKEVDTREPWPDNLEEVPHEVSDLWFETGVAFDERLAAGLRALREMPCYATTMYMTAFFHEMTPGQQERLWDAYREALEASEPARACTVGYSLWVDYFEDASTSGQAFTQMTAPGGKRDVRIEPVLAIAGPAPWSEKRRLFQALIPEPRWHAPILRAISGSLFDAYGGVGDDVAEVLAQLSLHDAHPGLEQARAAAARSSARPSR
;
A
#
# COMPACT_ATOMS: atom_id res chain seq x y z
N MET A 1 4.63 19.90 -19.61
CA MET A 1 5.08 21.20 -19.06
C MET A 1 4.41 21.51 -17.71
N LEU A 2 3.28 20.86 -17.42
CA LEU A 2 2.54 21.03 -16.17
C LEU A 2 3.41 20.90 -14.91
N TYR A 3 4.17 19.82 -14.77
CA TYR A 3 4.97 19.58 -13.57
C TYR A 3 5.95 20.73 -13.24
N GLU A 4 6.67 21.26 -14.24
CA GLU A 4 7.57 22.40 -14.00
C GLU A 4 6.81 23.67 -13.59
N ASN A 5 5.59 23.88 -14.11
CA ASN A 5 4.73 24.99 -13.67
C ASN A 5 4.36 24.84 -12.18
N ILE A 6 3.98 23.63 -11.76
CA ILE A 6 3.68 23.33 -10.35
C ILE A 6 4.87 23.67 -9.46
N VAL A 7 6.06 23.18 -9.79
CA VAL A 7 7.29 23.45 -9.02
C VAL A 7 7.58 24.95 -8.95
N GLN A 8 7.36 25.70 -10.03
CA GLN A 8 7.53 27.16 -10.03
C GLN A 8 6.51 27.88 -9.14
N ARG A 9 5.25 27.42 -9.11
CA ARG A 9 4.19 28.04 -8.31
C ARG A 9 4.35 27.82 -6.81
N VAL A 10 4.78 26.62 -6.42
CA VAL A 10 5.13 26.30 -5.03
C VAL A 10 6.42 27.02 -4.60
N GLY A 11 7.29 27.31 -5.57
CA GLY A 11 8.63 27.86 -5.38
C GLY A 11 9.66 26.73 -5.33
N ARG A 12 10.61 26.75 -6.27
CA ARG A 12 11.58 25.66 -6.50
C ARG A 12 12.38 25.28 -5.25
N GLU A 13 12.92 26.25 -4.54
CA GLU A 13 13.68 25.99 -3.31
C GLU A 13 12.82 25.34 -2.22
N ARG A 14 11.57 25.81 -2.07
CA ARG A 14 10.62 25.25 -1.11
C ARG A 14 10.24 23.82 -1.48
N TYR A 15 10.02 23.57 -2.77
CA TYR A 15 9.77 22.23 -3.32
C TYR A 15 10.95 21.28 -3.06
N GLU A 16 12.17 21.67 -3.41
CA GLU A 16 13.38 20.85 -3.23
C GLU A 16 13.61 20.51 -1.75
N ARG A 17 13.38 21.46 -0.84
CA ARG A 17 13.45 21.20 0.61
C ARG A 17 12.36 20.23 1.08
N ALA A 18 11.13 20.35 0.58
CA ALA A 18 10.04 19.43 0.90
C ALA A 18 10.32 18.01 0.40
N CYS A 19 10.91 17.86 -0.80
CA CYS A 19 11.37 16.57 -1.31
C CYS A 19 12.38 15.91 -0.37
N LEU A 20 13.37 16.66 0.13
CA LEU A 20 14.36 16.12 1.08
C LEU A 20 13.71 15.64 2.38
N VAL A 21 12.73 16.38 2.90
CA VAL A 21 11.97 15.97 4.10
C VAL A 21 11.19 14.69 3.83
N ALA A 22 10.44 14.62 2.72
CA ALA A 22 9.67 13.44 2.34
C ALA A 22 10.56 12.19 2.14
N GLN A 23 11.72 12.35 1.51
CA GLN A 23 12.67 11.26 1.27
C GLN A 23 13.36 10.77 2.54
N ALA A 24 13.55 11.65 3.53
CA ALA A 24 14.14 11.30 4.82
C ALA A 24 13.14 10.66 5.79
N ALA A 25 11.83 10.69 5.49
CA ALA A 25 10.81 10.09 6.33
C ALA A 25 11.06 8.58 6.51
N ASP A 26 11.14 8.15 7.78
CA ASP A 26 11.44 6.76 8.12
C ASP A 26 10.29 5.82 7.70
N ALA A 27 10.66 4.56 7.44
CA ALA A 27 9.78 3.50 7.03
C ALA A 27 9.02 2.87 8.20
N SER A 28 8.24 3.68 8.92
CA SER A 28 7.46 3.24 10.07
C SER A 28 5.97 3.20 9.74
N TYR A 29 5.55 2.12 9.09
CA TYR A 29 4.13 1.74 9.06
C TYR A 29 3.64 1.30 10.43
N GLY A 30 2.54 1.89 10.90
CA GLY A 30 1.72 1.29 11.97
C GLY A 30 2.43 1.00 13.29
N LYS A 31 3.57 1.65 13.59
CA LYS A 31 4.14 1.61 14.94
C LYS A 31 3.34 2.56 15.84
N GLU A 32 3.05 2.11 17.07
CA GLU A 32 2.27 2.83 18.09
C GLU A 32 2.85 4.22 18.47
N VAL A 33 4.05 4.55 18.01
CA VAL A 33 4.68 5.84 18.19
C VAL A 33 5.00 6.40 16.82
N ASP A 34 4.34 7.50 16.45
CA ASP A 34 4.74 8.31 15.31
C ASP A 34 6.07 8.99 15.67
N THR A 35 7.17 8.30 15.40
CA THR A 35 8.53 8.81 15.66
C THR A 35 9.02 9.73 14.54
N ARG A 36 8.14 10.11 13.59
CA ARG A 36 8.50 11.04 12.53
C ARG A 36 8.76 12.41 13.15
N GLU A 37 9.90 13.00 12.78
CA GLU A 37 10.08 14.43 13.03
C GLU A 37 8.95 15.17 12.28
N PRO A 38 8.27 16.12 12.94
CA PRO A 38 7.24 16.90 12.29
C PRO A 38 7.85 17.62 11.09
N TRP A 39 7.04 17.79 10.04
CA TRP A 39 7.42 18.65 8.93
C TRP A 39 7.74 20.04 9.46
N PRO A 40 8.78 20.73 8.96
CA PRO A 40 8.98 22.13 9.29
C PRO A 40 7.74 22.93 8.90
N ASP A 41 7.25 23.83 9.77
CA ASP A 41 6.02 24.62 9.58
C ASP A 41 5.94 25.30 8.20
N ASN A 42 7.09 25.70 7.63
CA ASN A 42 7.14 26.36 6.33
C ASN A 42 7.06 25.41 5.10
N LEU A 43 7.02 24.10 5.34
CA LEU A 43 7.05 23.03 4.33
C LEU A 43 5.86 22.06 4.43
N GLU A 44 5.13 22.03 5.54
CA GLU A 44 4.05 21.05 5.78
C GLU A 44 2.94 21.07 4.71
N GLU A 45 2.63 22.26 4.17
CA GLU A 45 1.60 22.44 3.14
C GLU A 45 2.10 22.11 1.73
N VAL A 46 3.41 22.00 1.50
CA VAL A 46 3.96 21.78 0.14
C VAL A 46 3.42 20.51 -0.51
N PRO A 47 3.35 19.35 0.17
CA PRO A 47 2.66 18.17 -0.33
C PRO A 47 1.24 18.41 -0.83
N HIS A 48 0.44 19.17 -0.08
CA HIS A 48 -0.95 19.48 -0.42
C HIS A 48 -1.00 20.46 -1.60
N GLU A 49 -0.23 21.54 -1.57
CA GLU A 49 -0.13 22.50 -2.67
C GLU A 49 0.25 21.82 -3.98
N VAL A 50 1.29 20.97 -4.00
CA VAL A 50 1.68 20.22 -5.20
C VAL A 50 0.55 19.32 -5.69
N SER A 51 -0.15 18.66 -4.77
CA SER A 51 -1.24 17.73 -5.07
C SER A 51 -2.45 18.45 -5.67
N ASP A 52 -2.83 19.59 -5.10
CA ASP A 52 -3.90 20.45 -5.59
C ASP A 52 -3.57 20.98 -6.99
N LEU A 53 -2.31 21.36 -7.22
CA LEU A 53 -1.85 21.98 -8.45
C LEU A 53 -1.75 21.01 -9.64
N TRP A 54 -1.37 19.73 -9.45
CA TRP A 54 -1.41 18.79 -10.57
C TRP A 54 -2.83 18.37 -10.93
N PHE A 55 -3.79 18.59 -10.02
CA PHE A 55 -5.20 18.32 -10.28
C PHE A 55 -5.94 19.47 -10.98
N GLU A 56 -5.29 20.60 -11.28
CA GLU A 56 -5.90 21.76 -11.94
C GLU A 56 -6.69 21.41 -13.22
N THR A 57 -7.90 21.98 -13.31
CA THR A 57 -8.82 21.76 -14.43
C THR A 57 -8.34 22.49 -15.69
N GLY A 58 -8.48 21.85 -16.86
CA GLY A 58 -8.07 22.41 -18.15
C GLY A 58 -6.86 21.75 -18.82
N VAL A 59 -6.21 20.79 -18.15
CA VAL A 59 -5.15 19.96 -18.72
C VAL A 59 -5.64 18.51 -18.92
N ALA A 60 -5.17 17.85 -19.97
CA ALA A 60 -5.50 16.45 -20.23
C ALA A 60 -5.10 15.56 -19.04
N PHE A 61 -5.95 14.56 -18.72
CA PHE A 61 -5.71 13.68 -17.56
C PHE A 61 -4.36 12.96 -17.63
N ASP A 62 -3.88 12.61 -18.83
CA ASP A 62 -2.58 11.97 -18.97
C ASP A 62 -1.42 12.84 -18.52
N GLU A 63 -1.44 14.14 -18.81
CA GLU A 63 -0.40 15.06 -18.34
C GLU A 63 -0.53 15.30 -16.82
N ARG A 64 -1.76 15.36 -16.30
CA ARG A 64 -2.03 15.44 -14.85
C ARG A 64 -1.47 14.22 -14.12
N LEU A 65 -1.82 13.01 -14.57
CA LEU A 65 -1.34 11.76 -14.00
C LEU A 65 0.19 11.66 -14.09
N ALA A 66 0.81 12.05 -15.21
CA ALA A 66 2.27 12.08 -15.32
C ALA A 66 2.91 13.03 -14.30
N ALA A 67 2.32 14.20 -14.05
CA ALA A 67 2.78 15.13 -13.03
C ALA A 67 2.61 14.58 -11.61
N GLY A 68 1.44 13.99 -11.29
CA GLY A 68 1.18 13.36 -9.99
C GLY A 68 2.14 12.19 -9.72
N LEU A 69 2.33 11.29 -10.69
CA LEU A 69 3.27 10.17 -10.55
C LEU A 69 4.71 10.67 -10.37
N ARG A 70 5.10 11.76 -11.03
CA ARG A 70 6.40 12.39 -10.80
C ARG A 70 6.51 13.00 -9.40
N ALA A 71 5.47 13.66 -8.91
CA ALA A 71 5.42 14.20 -7.55
C ALA A 71 5.57 13.09 -6.49
N LEU A 72 4.88 11.96 -6.65
CA LEU A 72 5.03 10.79 -5.77
C LEU A 72 6.48 10.26 -5.74
N ARG A 73 7.18 10.27 -6.88
CA ARG A 73 8.58 9.81 -6.94
C ARG A 73 9.55 10.77 -6.26
N GLU A 74 9.38 12.07 -6.48
CA GLU A 74 10.31 13.08 -5.98
C GLU A 74 10.01 13.47 -4.52
N MET A 75 8.75 13.41 -4.11
CA MET A 75 8.26 13.77 -2.78
C MET A 75 7.29 12.67 -2.28
N PRO A 76 7.81 11.51 -1.84
CA PRO A 76 6.97 10.43 -1.36
C PRO A 76 6.29 10.81 -0.04
N CYS A 77 5.04 11.21 -0.14
CA CYS A 77 4.17 11.48 0.99
C CYS A 77 2.71 11.21 0.62
N TYR A 78 1.89 10.83 1.60
CA TYR A 78 0.50 10.42 1.36
C TYR A 78 -0.34 11.48 0.61
N ALA A 79 -0.12 12.77 0.84
CA ALA A 79 -0.84 13.81 0.10
C ALA A 79 -0.72 13.64 -1.44
N THR A 80 0.44 13.19 -1.93
CA THR A 80 0.67 12.98 -3.37
C THR A 80 -0.10 11.80 -3.96
N THR A 81 -0.65 10.90 -3.13
CA THR A 81 -1.47 9.78 -3.60
C THR A 81 -2.98 10.07 -3.53
N MET A 82 -3.42 11.01 -2.68
CA MET A 82 -4.85 11.27 -2.41
C MET A 82 -5.69 11.46 -3.67
N TYR A 83 -5.22 12.28 -4.63
CA TYR A 83 -5.96 12.52 -5.88
C TYR A 83 -5.87 11.36 -6.88
N MET A 84 -4.85 10.49 -6.78
CA MET A 84 -4.81 9.27 -7.59
C MET A 84 -5.92 8.31 -7.17
N THR A 85 -6.14 8.20 -5.86
CA THR A 85 -7.27 7.45 -5.29
C THR A 85 -8.60 8.07 -5.66
N ALA A 86 -8.79 9.37 -5.38
CA ALA A 86 -10.07 10.05 -5.54
C ALA A 86 -10.64 9.95 -6.98
N PHE A 87 -9.75 9.88 -7.97
CA PHE A 87 -10.12 9.83 -9.39
C PHE A 87 -9.89 8.47 -10.04
N PHE A 88 -9.58 7.42 -9.27
CA PHE A 88 -9.26 6.11 -9.81
C PHE A 88 -10.36 5.54 -10.74
N HIS A 89 -11.63 5.72 -10.37
CA HIS A 89 -12.76 5.26 -11.18
C HIS A 89 -13.02 6.08 -12.45
N GLU A 90 -12.46 7.29 -12.54
CA GLU A 90 -12.53 8.13 -13.74
C GLU A 90 -11.38 7.82 -14.72
N MET A 91 -10.36 7.09 -14.27
CA MET A 91 -9.24 6.70 -15.10
C MET A 91 -9.65 5.67 -16.15
N THR A 92 -9.15 5.82 -17.36
CA THR A 92 -9.17 4.75 -18.37
C THR A 92 -8.32 3.55 -17.90
N PRO A 93 -8.55 2.34 -18.43
CA PRO A 93 -7.74 1.17 -18.06
C PRO A 93 -6.23 1.38 -18.26
N GLY A 94 -5.82 2.08 -19.32
CA GLY A 94 -4.40 2.39 -19.56
C GLY A 94 -3.81 3.37 -18.54
N GLN A 95 -4.62 4.28 -18.00
CA GLN A 95 -4.21 5.20 -16.93
C GLN A 95 -4.09 4.48 -15.59
N GLN A 96 -5.03 3.59 -15.27
CA GLN A 96 -4.94 2.74 -14.09
C GLN A 96 -3.69 1.84 -14.13
N GLU A 97 -3.38 1.26 -15.29
CA GLU A 97 -2.18 0.41 -15.41
C GLU A 97 -0.89 1.21 -15.15
N ARG A 98 -0.78 2.45 -15.65
CA ARG A 98 0.38 3.31 -15.34
C ARG A 98 0.48 3.65 -13.84
N LEU A 99 -0.65 3.81 -13.16
CA LEU A 99 -0.67 4.00 -11.71
C LEU A 99 -0.15 2.74 -11.00
N TRP A 100 -0.64 1.56 -11.40
CA TRP A 100 -0.19 0.28 -10.85
C TRP A 100 1.29 0.00 -11.12
N ASP A 101 1.79 0.33 -12.31
CA ASP A 101 3.22 0.30 -12.61
C ASP A 101 4.02 1.17 -11.65
N ALA A 102 3.58 2.41 -11.41
CA ALA A 102 4.27 3.31 -10.48
C ALA A 102 4.22 2.82 -9.02
N TYR A 103 3.12 2.20 -8.60
CA TYR A 103 2.99 1.62 -7.27
C TYR A 103 3.90 0.39 -7.10
N ARG A 104 3.97 -0.47 -8.13
CA ARG A 104 4.93 -1.57 -8.16
C ARG A 104 6.36 -1.05 -8.10
N GLU A 105 6.71 -0.06 -8.92
CA GLU A 105 8.04 0.55 -8.92
C GLU A 105 8.41 1.11 -7.53
N ALA A 106 7.48 1.79 -6.86
CA ALA A 106 7.69 2.35 -5.53
C ALA A 106 7.90 1.27 -4.46
N LEU A 107 7.16 0.16 -4.50
CA LEU A 107 7.32 -0.96 -3.59
C LEU A 107 8.60 -1.78 -3.86
N GLU A 108 9.12 -1.74 -5.09
CA GLU A 108 10.36 -2.40 -5.50
C GLU A 108 11.60 -1.50 -5.36
N ALA A 109 11.39 -0.23 -5.00
CA ALA A 109 12.44 0.76 -4.84
C ALA A 109 13.31 0.46 -3.62
N SER A 110 14.58 0.84 -3.70
CA SER A 110 15.48 0.82 -2.54
C SER A 110 15.13 1.89 -1.51
N GLU A 111 14.44 2.96 -1.94
CA GLU A 111 14.08 4.09 -1.09
C GLU A 111 12.88 3.73 -0.20
N PRO A 112 13.06 3.60 1.13
CA PRO A 112 11.99 3.14 2.00
C PRO A 112 10.79 4.07 2.03
N ALA A 113 11.00 5.40 1.93
CA ALA A 113 9.93 6.40 1.91
C ALA A 113 8.91 6.18 0.77
N ARG A 114 9.35 5.73 -0.42
CA ARG A 114 8.46 5.47 -1.57
C ARG A 114 7.59 4.25 -1.31
N ALA A 115 8.21 3.15 -0.90
CA ALA A 115 7.50 1.95 -0.49
C ALA A 115 6.54 2.26 0.68
N CYS A 116 6.92 3.16 1.58
CA CYS A 116 6.15 3.60 2.75
C CYS A 116 4.96 4.52 2.44
N THR A 117 5.07 5.31 1.40
CA THR A 117 3.95 6.15 0.95
C THR A 117 2.92 5.30 0.22
N VAL A 118 3.37 4.45 -0.71
CA VAL A 118 2.47 3.66 -1.56
C VAL A 118 1.74 2.59 -0.78
N GLY A 119 2.41 1.85 0.11
CA GLY A 119 1.70 0.88 0.93
C GLY A 119 0.73 1.53 1.93
N TYR A 120 0.95 2.79 2.35
CA TYR A 120 0.00 3.48 3.22
C TYR A 120 -1.27 3.78 2.43
N SER A 121 -1.11 4.36 1.22
CA SER A 121 -2.23 4.56 0.30
C SER A 121 -2.92 3.24 -0.05
N LEU A 122 -2.20 2.17 -0.37
CA LEU A 122 -2.81 0.86 -0.60
C LEU A 122 -3.64 0.39 0.59
N TRP A 123 -3.14 0.56 1.81
CA TRP A 123 -3.85 0.16 3.03
C TRP A 123 -5.13 0.97 3.24
N VAL A 124 -5.03 2.30 3.32
CA VAL A 124 -6.15 3.17 3.74
C VAL A 124 -7.11 3.54 2.61
N ASP A 125 -6.67 3.43 1.35
CA ASP A 125 -7.49 3.80 0.20
C ASP A 125 -8.04 2.56 -0.53
N TYR A 126 -7.13 1.77 -1.09
CA TYR A 126 -7.51 0.76 -2.08
C TYR A 126 -7.96 -0.55 -1.43
N PHE A 127 -7.32 -0.99 -0.35
CA PHE A 127 -7.68 -2.23 0.31
C PHE A 127 -8.96 -2.08 1.14
N GLU A 128 -9.22 -0.90 1.71
CA GLU A 128 -10.44 -0.60 2.47
C GLU A 128 -11.68 -0.35 1.59
N ASP A 129 -11.49 -0.13 0.28
CA ASP A 129 -12.60 -0.02 -0.67
C ASP A 129 -12.89 -1.36 -1.37
N ALA A 130 -14.06 -1.94 -1.08
CA ALA A 130 -14.51 -3.19 -1.69
C ALA A 130 -14.53 -3.17 -3.23
N SER A 131 -14.65 -2.00 -3.86
CA SER A 131 -14.68 -1.87 -5.31
C SER A 131 -13.30 -1.96 -5.97
N THR A 132 -12.21 -1.71 -5.22
CA THR A 132 -10.83 -1.68 -5.72
C THR A 132 -9.91 -2.70 -5.05
N SER A 133 -10.24 -3.17 -3.84
CA SER A 133 -9.39 -4.01 -3.00
C SER A 133 -8.87 -5.29 -3.67
N GLY A 134 -9.76 -6.05 -4.32
CA GLY A 134 -9.36 -7.26 -5.06
C GLY A 134 -8.45 -6.96 -6.26
N GLN A 135 -8.73 -5.88 -7.00
CA GLN A 135 -7.91 -5.45 -8.13
C GLN A 135 -6.53 -4.98 -7.64
N ALA A 136 -6.49 -4.09 -6.65
CA ALA A 136 -5.25 -3.55 -6.09
C ALA A 136 -4.36 -4.67 -5.55
N PHE A 137 -4.92 -5.61 -4.78
CA PHE A 137 -4.15 -6.73 -4.24
C PHE A 137 -3.60 -7.62 -5.35
N THR A 138 -4.42 -7.93 -6.36
CA THR A 138 -3.98 -8.71 -7.53
C THR A 138 -2.86 -8.00 -8.30
N GLN A 139 -2.99 -6.69 -8.52
CA GLN A 139 -2.01 -5.88 -9.23
C GLN A 139 -0.67 -5.80 -8.51
N MET A 140 -0.69 -5.74 -7.17
CA MET A 140 0.52 -5.69 -6.35
C MET A 140 1.17 -7.06 -6.14
N THR A 141 0.45 -8.16 -6.39
CA THR A 141 0.96 -9.53 -6.17
C THR A 141 1.22 -10.29 -7.47
N ALA A 142 0.87 -9.67 -8.60
CA ALA A 142 1.11 -10.14 -9.95
C ALA A 142 2.59 -10.50 -10.17
N PRO A 143 2.87 -11.50 -11.04
CA PRO A 143 4.22 -11.86 -11.42
C PRO A 143 4.92 -10.73 -12.19
N GLY A 144 6.26 -10.72 -12.17
CA GLY A 144 7.08 -9.72 -12.85
C GLY A 144 7.80 -8.76 -11.90
N GLY A 145 8.82 -8.08 -12.43
CA GLY A 145 9.68 -7.17 -11.66
C GLY A 145 10.46 -7.87 -10.54
N LYS A 146 10.77 -7.12 -9.49
CA LYS A 146 11.32 -7.62 -8.21
C LYS A 146 10.18 -8.07 -7.28
N ARG A 147 9.34 -9.01 -7.77
CA ARG A 147 8.14 -9.50 -7.07
C ARG A 147 8.37 -9.81 -5.59
N ASP A 148 9.46 -10.50 -5.26
CA ASP A 148 9.77 -10.88 -3.88
C ASP A 148 9.98 -9.68 -2.96
N VAL A 149 10.64 -8.63 -3.46
CA VAL A 149 10.82 -7.36 -2.73
C VAL A 149 9.48 -6.69 -2.49
N ARG A 150 8.56 -6.77 -3.46
CA ARG A 150 7.21 -6.18 -3.38
C ARG A 150 6.25 -6.97 -2.49
N ILE A 151 6.28 -8.30 -2.51
CA ILE A 151 5.28 -9.13 -1.82
C ILE A 151 5.34 -8.92 -0.30
N GLU A 152 6.54 -8.85 0.28
CA GLU A 152 6.67 -8.72 1.72
C GLU A 152 5.96 -7.48 2.31
N PRO A 153 6.18 -6.25 1.80
CA PRO A 153 5.45 -5.08 2.29
C PRO A 153 3.95 -5.18 1.98
N VAL A 154 3.54 -5.74 0.84
CA VAL A 154 2.11 -5.94 0.52
C VAL A 154 1.43 -6.86 1.52
N LEU A 155 2.07 -7.96 1.92
CA LEU A 155 1.55 -8.87 2.95
C LEU A 155 1.42 -8.18 4.32
N ALA A 156 2.33 -7.26 4.65
CA ALA A 156 2.29 -6.54 5.93
C ALA A 156 1.06 -5.62 6.06
N ILE A 157 0.53 -5.14 4.95
CA ILE A 157 -0.66 -4.27 4.89
C ILE A 157 -1.91 -4.97 4.33
N ALA A 158 -1.83 -6.28 4.06
CA ALA A 158 -2.91 -7.03 3.41
C ALA A 158 -4.12 -7.30 4.31
N GLY A 159 -4.18 -6.68 5.50
CA GLY A 159 -5.29 -6.82 6.45
C GLY A 159 -6.64 -6.74 5.75
N PRO A 160 -6.99 -5.59 5.14
CA PRO A 160 -8.29 -5.35 4.51
C PRO A 160 -8.53 -6.08 3.18
N ALA A 161 -7.47 -6.62 2.55
CA ALA A 161 -7.60 -7.25 1.24
C ALA A 161 -8.50 -8.51 1.30
N PRO A 162 -9.28 -8.82 0.25
CA PRO A 162 -10.22 -9.93 0.28
C PRO A 162 -9.53 -11.30 0.42
N TRP A 163 -10.20 -12.20 1.15
CA TRP A 163 -9.64 -13.50 1.52
C TRP A 163 -9.33 -14.39 0.31
N SER A 164 -10.19 -14.39 -0.71
CA SER A 164 -10.03 -15.23 -1.91
C SER A 164 -8.70 -14.98 -2.62
N GLU A 165 -8.32 -13.71 -2.73
CA GLU A 165 -7.11 -13.22 -3.38
C GLU A 165 -5.88 -13.54 -2.52
N LYS A 166 -5.95 -13.26 -1.21
CA LYS A 166 -4.90 -13.63 -0.25
C LYS A 166 -4.64 -15.12 -0.26
N ARG A 167 -5.69 -15.95 -0.18
CA ARG A 167 -5.59 -17.41 -0.19
C ARG A 167 -4.88 -17.91 -1.44
N ARG A 168 -5.26 -17.42 -2.62
CA ARG A 168 -4.61 -17.79 -3.89
C ARG A 168 -3.11 -17.46 -3.84
N LEU A 169 -2.75 -16.28 -3.32
CA LEU A 169 -1.34 -15.91 -3.15
C LEU A 169 -0.65 -16.83 -2.15
N PHE A 170 -1.24 -17.07 -0.97
CA PHE A 170 -0.66 -17.91 0.08
C PHE A 170 -0.38 -19.31 -0.45
N GLN A 171 -1.30 -19.93 -1.17
CA GLN A 171 -1.09 -21.24 -1.80
C GLN A 171 0.10 -21.27 -2.74
N ALA A 172 0.35 -20.17 -3.47
CA ALA A 172 1.53 -20.06 -4.33
C ALA A 172 2.83 -19.85 -3.56
N LEU A 173 2.78 -19.28 -2.34
CA LEU A 173 3.95 -18.96 -1.51
C LEU A 173 4.28 -20.02 -0.46
N ILE A 174 3.31 -20.83 -0.01
CA ILE A 174 3.46 -21.90 0.98
C ILE A 174 4.60 -22.87 0.67
N PRO A 175 4.89 -23.25 -0.58
CA PRO A 175 6.03 -24.13 -0.88
C PRO A 175 7.39 -23.59 -0.42
N GLU A 176 7.52 -22.28 -0.15
CA GLU A 176 8.76 -21.64 0.27
C GLU A 176 8.69 -21.18 1.75
N PRO A 177 9.42 -21.83 2.69
CA PRO A 177 9.32 -21.55 4.13
C PRO A 177 9.56 -20.10 4.55
N ARG A 178 10.33 -19.32 3.76
CA ARG A 178 10.57 -17.89 4.04
C ARG A 178 9.28 -17.06 4.11
N TRP A 179 8.21 -17.50 3.44
CA TRP A 179 6.93 -16.78 3.43
C TRP A 179 6.02 -17.16 4.59
N HIS A 180 6.32 -18.20 5.36
CA HIS A 180 5.39 -18.68 6.38
C HIS A 180 5.14 -17.65 7.49
N ALA A 181 6.17 -16.96 7.96
CA ALA A 181 6.01 -15.90 8.95
C ALA A 181 5.29 -14.65 8.38
N PRO A 182 5.63 -14.13 7.18
CA PRO A 182 4.82 -13.11 6.50
C PRO A 182 3.35 -13.49 6.32
N ILE A 183 3.05 -14.72 5.89
CA ILE A 183 1.67 -15.21 5.73
C ILE A 183 0.94 -15.22 7.07
N LEU A 184 1.58 -15.73 8.13
CA LEU A 184 0.97 -15.70 9.46
C LEU A 184 0.64 -14.26 9.89
N ARG A 185 1.56 -13.30 9.70
CA ARG A 185 1.31 -11.89 10.03
C ARG A 185 0.14 -11.31 9.23
N ALA A 186 0.06 -11.60 7.94
CA ALA A 186 -1.05 -11.16 7.08
C ALA A 186 -2.40 -11.72 7.58
N ILE A 187 -2.45 -13.02 7.90
CA ILE A 187 -3.65 -13.66 8.49
C ILE A 187 -4.02 -13.01 9.82
N SER A 188 -3.03 -12.79 10.70
CA SER A 188 -3.24 -12.14 11.99
C SER A 188 -3.77 -10.71 11.83
N GLY A 189 -3.25 -9.92 10.89
CA GLY A 189 -3.75 -8.57 10.60
C GLY A 189 -5.21 -8.59 10.15
N SER A 190 -5.55 -9.49 9.22
CA SER A 190 -6.92 -9.67 8.73
C SER A 190 -7.92 -10.00 9.84
N LEU A 191 -7.56 -10.84 10.81
CA LEU A 191 -8.47 -11.20 11.91
C LEU A 191 -9.00 -10.01 12.74
N PHE A 192 -8.31 -8.86 12.71
CA PHE A 192 -8.68 -7.64 13.43
C PHE A 192 -9.06 -6.48 12.52
N ASP A 193 -9.02 -6.68 11.22
CA ASP A 193 -9.32 -5.65 10.24
C ASP A 193 -10.84 -5.59 9.97
N ALA A 194 -11.39 -4.37 9.83
CA ALA A 194 -12.82 -4.16 9.64
C ALA A 194 -13.33 -4.76 8.31
N TYR A 195 -12.48 -4.79 7.29
CA TYR A 195 -12.80 -5.26 5.94
C TYR A 195 -12.06 -6.57 5.60
N GLY A 196 -11.03 -6.89 6.36
CA GLY A 196 -10.14 -8.02 6.17
C GLY A 196 -10.62 -9.37 6.68
N GLY A 197 -11.72 -9.90 6.16
CA GLY A 197 -12.15 -11.25 6.55
C GLY A 197 -11.08 -12.34 6.32
N VAL A 198 -11.19 -13.42 7.08
CA VAL A 198 -10.60 -14.72 6.77
C VAL A 198 -11.71 -15.71 6.44
N GLY A 199 -11.49 -16.61 5.50
CA GLY A 199 -12.46 -17.64 5.13
C GLY A 199 -12.42 -18.85 6.06
N ASP A 200 -13.40 -19.74 5.90
CA ASP A 200 -13.58 -20.94 6.72
C ASP A 200 -12.39 -21.92 6.64
N ASP A 201 -11.58 -21.81 5.58
CA ASP A 201 -10.41 -22.63 5.31
C ASP A 201 -9.10 -22.03 5.84
N VAL A 202 -9.14 -20.95 6.61
CA VAL A 202 -7.94 -20.35 7.23
C VAL A 202 -7.19 -21.37 8.10
N ALA A 203 -7.88 -22.31 8.76
CA ALA A 203 -7.26 -23.37 9.54
C ALA A 203 -6.41 -24.32 8.67
N GLU A 204 -6.85 -24.61 7.44
CA GLU A 204 -6.11 -25.42 6.47
C GLU A 204 -4.83 -24.70 6.02
N VAL A 205 -4.91 -23.39 5.79
CA VAL A 205 -3.74 -22.57 5.46
C VAL A 205 -2.73 -22.55 6.62
N LEU A 206 -3.20 -22.31 7.85
CA LEU A 206 -2.34 -22.28 9.04
C LEU A 206 -1.64 -23.63 9.31
N ALA A 207 -2.29 -24.75 8.99
CA ALA A 207 -1.72 -26.08 9.15
C ALA A 207 -0.56 -26.38 8.18
N GLN A 208 -0.46 -25.65 7.06
CA GLN A 208 0.60 -25.80 6.07
C GLN A 208 1.85 -24.96 6.39
N LEU A 209 1.75 -24.03 7.35
CA LEU A 209 2.87 -23.19 7.74
C LEU A 209 3.83 -23.97 8.65
N SER A 210 5.08 -24.12 8.22
CA SER A 210 6.18 -24.73 8.96
C SER A 210 6.80 -23.71 9.92
N LEU A 211 6.05 -23.32 10.94
CA LEU A 211 6.49 -22.43 12.01
C LEU A 211 6.63 -23.22 13.32
N HIS A 212 7.61 -22.86 14.13
CA HIS A 212 7.72 -23.42 15.48
C HIS A 212 6.49 -23.01 16.31
N ASP A 213 5.95 -23.90 17.16
CA ASP A 213 4.70 -23.63 17.89
C ASP A 213 4.77 -22.37 18.79
N ALA A 214 5.97 -22.03 19.26
CA ALA A 214 6.23 -20.80 20.01
C ALA A 214 6.32 -19.52 19.15
N HIS A 215 6.01 -19.57 17.84
CA HIS A 215 6.05 -18.39 17.00
C HIS A 215 4.99 -17.37 17.44
N PRO A 216 5.35 -16.09 17.67
CA PRO A 216 4.40 -15.06 18.05
C PRO A 216 3.19 -15.02 17.11
N GLY A 217 1.98 -14.97 17.67
CA GLY A 217 0.72 -14.87 16.93
C GLY A 217 0.13 -16.17 16.38
N LEU A 218 0.88 -17.28 16.35
CA LEU A 218 0.39 -18.55 15.76
C LEU A 218 -0.76 -19.16 16.54
N GLU A 219 -0.65 -19.27 17.87
CA GLU A 219 -1.74 -19.76 18.73
C GLU A 219 -2.97 -18.86 18.64
N GLN A 220 -2.77 -17.54 18.62
CA GLN A 220 -3.85 -16.57 18.56
C GLN A 220 -4.60 -16.66 17.22
N ALA A 221 -3.87 -16.85 16.10
CA ALA A 221 -4.45 -17.07 14.78
C ALA A 221 -5.22 -18.40 14.72
N ARG A 222 -4.66 -19.50 15.24
CA ARG A 222 -5.34 -20.80 15.34
C ARG A 222 -6.62 -20.72 16.19
N ALA A 223 -6.56 -20.03 17.33
CA ALA A 223 -7.73 -19.85 18.19
C ALA A 223 -8.82 -18.98 17.54
N ALA A 224 -8.44 -17.95 16.79
CA ALA A 224 -9.39 -17.12 16.07
C ALA A 224 -10.04 -17.88 14.90
N ALA A 225 -9.25 -18.63 14.13
CA ALA A 225 -9.73 -19.52 13.08
C ALA A 225 -10.81 -20.50 13.60
N ALA A 226 -10.53 -21.18 14.72
CA ALA A 226 -11.46 -22.11 15.33
C ALA A 226 -12.79 -21.47 15.76
N ARG A 227 -12.76 -20.19 16.21
CA ARG A 227 -13.98 -19.44 16.57
C ARG A 227 -14.80 -19.05 15.34
N SER A 228 -14.16 -18.71 14.23
CA SER A 228 -14.83 -18.37 12.98
C SER A 228 -15.58 -19.57 12.39
N SER A 229 -14.95 -20.75 12.38
CA SER A 229 -15.58 -22.00 11.89
C SER A 229 -16.76 -22.48 12.77
N ALA A 230 -16.89 -21.98 14.00
CA ALA A 230 -17.95 -22.35 14.93
C ALA A 230 -19.19 -21.43 14.86
N ARG A 231 -19.14 -20.32 14.12
CA ARG A 231 -20.32 -19.44 13.91
C ARG A 231 -21.14 -19.98 12.73
N PRO A 232 -22.39 -20.42 12.94
CA PRO A 232 -23.27 -20.79 11.82
C PRO A 232 -23.52 -19.57 10.94
N SER A 233 -23.42 -19.77 9.62
CA SER A 233 -23.75 -18.77 8.59
C SER A 233 -25.13 -18.19 8.89
N ARG A 234 -25.20 -16.87 9.12
CA ARG A 234 -26.48 -16.15 9.24
C ARG A 234 -27.04 -15.81 7.88
#